data_AF-A0A3D3FGA4-F1
#
_entry.id   AF-A0A3D3FGA4-F1
#
_cell.length_a   1.000
_cell.length_b   1.000
_cell.length_c   1.000
_cell.angle_alpha   90.00
_cell.angle_beta   90.00
_cell.angle_gamma   90.00
#
_symmetry.space_group_name_H-M   'P 1'
#
loop_
_entity.id
_entity.type
_entity.pdbx_description
1 polymer ?
#
loop_
_entity_poly.entity_id
_entity_poly.type
_entity_poly.pdbx_seq_one_letter_code
_entity_poly.pdbx_strand_id
1 'polypeptide(L)'
;MLNEEAILKREKHSTAVSVRKIAVIAVLSAMAGVLMSLEIPLPFLPPFYKFDFGDLPAMLGGFALGPISAVAIEALKVFIKMLIKGSTTLGIGDLTNFLVCCAFVVPAAFIYRANKNRKMALVGMTVGTIVMTVIGDFLNAYVMLPFYAMAFHWPMDKLIAMGTAVNSHITNLNSFVLLATTPLNLIKGIVVSVITFALYKRVSPILHGRAK
;
A
#
# COMPACT_ATOMS: atom_id res chain seq x y z
N MET A 1 -38.25 19.36 30.11
CA MET A 1 -37.81 18.03 30.60
C MET A 1 -37.76 16.97 29.49
N LEU A 2 -38.85 16.55 28.85
CA LEU A 2 -38.80 15.51 27.79
C LEU A 2 -38.01 15.90 26.52
N ASN A 3 -37.85 17.20 26.24
CA ASN A 3 -37.13 17.69 25.07
C ASN A 3 -35.61 17.79 25.29
N GLU A 4 -35.16 18.01 26.53
CA GLU A 4 -33.72 18.13 26.85
C GLU A 4 -33.01 16.77 26.80
N GLU A 5 -33.65 15.71 27.29
CA GLU A 5 -33.08 14.35 27.17
C GLU A 5 -33.02 13.88 25.71
N ALA A 6 -33.98 14.30 24.87
CA ALA A 6 -33.99 14.01 23.44
C ALA A 6 -32.90 14.80 22.67
N ILE A 7 -32.65 16.05 23.07
CA ILE A 7 -31.58 16.90 22.52
C ILE A 7 -30.20 16.36 22.95
N LEU A 8 -30.02 15.97 24.22
CA LEU A 8 -28.79 15.36 24.74
C LEU A 8 -28.48 14.00 24.11
N LYS A 9 -29.51 13.21 23.74
CA LYS A 9 -29.31 11.95 22.99
C LYS A 9 -28.85 12.18 21.54
N ARG A 10 -29.20 13.33 20.94
CA ARG A 10 -28.91 13.65 19.53
C ARG A 10 -27.48 14.13 19.30
N GLU A 11 -26.81 14.69 20.32
CA GLU A 11 -25.39 15.08 20.23
C GLU A 11 -24.42 13.87 20.23
N LYS A 12 -24.86 12.69 20.65
CA LYS A 12 -23.99 11.50 20.73
C LYS A 12 -23.72 10.81 19.40
N HIS A 13 -24.28 11.34 18.31
CA HIS A 13 -24.03 10.88 16.94
C HIS A 13 -23.23 11.92 16.15
N SER A 14 -22.15 12.43 16.75
CA SER A 14 -21.14 13.16 15.97
C SER A 14 -20.53 12.21 14.95
N THR A 15 -20.95 12.37 13.69
CA THR A 15 -20.31 11.81 12.49
C THR A 15 -18.94 12.43 12.22
N ALA A 16 -18.41 13.25 13.14
CA ALA A 16 -17.10 13.86 13.00
C ALA A 16 -16.00 12.80 13.17
N VAL A 17 -15.08 12.77 12.20
CA VAL A 17 -13.83 12.03 12.33
C VAL A 17 -13.09 12.57 13.55
N SER A 18 -12.77 11.70 14.51
CA SER A 18 -12.02 12.09 15.72
C SER A 18 -10.73 12.83 15.34
N VAL A 19 -10.47 13.99 15.95
CA VAL A 19 -9.24 14.78 15.76
C VAL A 19 -7.99 13.91 15.89
N ARG A 20 -7.99 12.98 16.85
CA ARG A 20 -6.92 12.00 17.04
C ARG A 20 -6.72 11.12 15.81
N LYS A 21 -7.81 10.63 15.22
CA LYS A 21 -7.76 9.76 14.04
C LYS A 21 -7.13 10.51 12.87
N ILE A 22 -7.47 11.78 12.68
CA ILE A 22 -6.86 12.65 11.67
C ILE A 22 -5.36 12.80 11.93
N ALA A 23 -4.96 13.13 13.16
CA ALA A 23 -3.56 13.30 13.53
C ALA A 23 -2.74 12.01 13.30
N VAL A 24 -3.26 10.85 13.69
CA VAL A 24 -2.59 9.56 13.48
C VAL A 24 -2.45 9.26 11.98
N ILE A 25 -3.50 9.49 11.18
CA ILE A 25 -3.42 9.33 9.72
C ILE A 25 -2.33 10.24 9.16
N ALA A 26 -2.32 11.53 9.53
CA ALA A 26 -1.33 12.49 9.03
C ALA A 26 0.11 12.08 9.35
N VAL A 27 0.39 11.67 10.59
CA VAL A 27 1.74 11.23 11.00
C VAL A 27 2.15 9.95 10.26
N LEU A 28 1.26 8.96 10.18
CA LEU A 28 1.56 7.71 9.46
C LEU A 28 1.76 7.95 7.96
N SER A 29 0.98 8.85 7.34
CA SER A 29 1.15 9.26 5.95
C SER A 29 2.49 9.95 5.70
N ALA A 30 2.90 10.85 6.60
CA ALA A 30 4.20 11.52 6.50
C ALA A 30 5.35 10.50 6.58
N MET A 31 5.29 9.58 7.55
CA MET A 31 6.25 8.48 7.66
C MET A 31 6.25 7.59 6.41
N ALA A 32 5.08 7.24 5.90
CA ALA A 32 4.93 6.42 4.70
C ALA A 32 5.56 7.11 3.49
N GLY A 33 5.29 8.40 3.27
CA GLY A 33 5.82 9.16 2.14
C GLY A 33 7.34 9.28 2.19
N VAL A 34 7.92 9.50 3.39
CA VAL A 34 9.38 9.48 3.57
C VAL A 34 9.95 8.09 3.26
N LEU A 35 9.37 7.02 3.80
CA LEU A 35 9.82 5.64 3.55
C LEU A 35 9.70 5.24 2.08
N MET A 36 8.65 5.70 1.38
CA MET A 36 8.49 5.49 -0.07
C MET A 36 9.53 6.27 -0.87
N SER A 37 9.93 7.46 -0.41
CA SER A 37 10.97 8.26 -1.08
C SER A 37 12.35 7.58 -1.07
N LEU A 38 12.58 6.71 -0.07
CA LEU A 38 13.75 5.83 0.06
C LEU A 38 13.63 4.53 -0.76
N GLU A 39 12.81 4.52 -1.81
CA GLU A 39 12.68 3.43 -2.77
C GLU A 39 14.05 2.96 -3.34
N ILE A 40 14.24 1.65 -3.37
CA ILE A 40 15.47 0.98 -3.76
C ILE A 40 15.20 0.20 -5.06
N PRO A 41 15.95 0.46 -6.16
CA PRO A 41 15.86 -0.37 -7.35
C PRO A 41 16.43 -1.76 -7.04
N LEU A 42 15.71 -2.81 -7.43
CA LEU A 42 16.19 -4.18 -7.24
C LEU A 42 17.07 -4.58 -8.43
N PRO A 43 18.28 -5.12 -8.23
CA PRO A 43 19.24 -5.36 -9.31
C PRO A 43 18.76 -6.40 -10.33
N PHE A 44 17.82 -7.26 -9.95
CA PHE A 44 17.21 -8.28 -10.80
C PHE A 44 15.90 -7.83 -11.46
N LEU A 45 15.51 -6.56 -11.33
CA LEU A 45 14.33 -5.99 -11.98
C LEU A 45 14.68 -4.74 -12.81
N PRO A 46 13.85 -4.38 -13.81
CA PRO A 46 13.97 -3.11 -14.51
C PRO A 46 13.89 -1.90 -13.56
N PRO A 47 14.55 -0.76 -13.88
CA PRO A 47 14.77 0.35 -12.95
C PRO A 47 13.49 1.10 -12.52
N PHE A 48 12.38 0.92 -13.23
CA PHE A 48 11.08 1.46 -12.85
C PHE A 48 10.37 0.61 -11.77
N TYR A 49 10.79 -0.64 -11.55
CA TYR A 49 10.35 -1.44 -10.42
C TYR A 49 11.28 -1.23 -9.24
N LYS A 50 10.72 -0.59 -8.21
CA LYS A 50 11.44 -0.25 -6.99
C LYS A 50 10.71 -0.83 -5.79
N PHE A 51 11.50 -1.24 -4.82
CA PHE A 51 11.02 -1.72 -3.53
C PHE A 51 11.09 -0.60 -2.49
N ASP A 52 10.09 -0.52 -1.62
CA ASP A 52 9.99 0.50 -0.58
C ASP A 52 9.24 -0.02 0.65
N PHE A 53 9.44 0.65 1.79
CA PHE A 53 8.79 0.29 3.06
C PHE A 53 7.57 1.17 3.38
N GLY A 54 7.09 1.97 2.42
CA GLY A 54 6.04 2.97 2.62
C GLY A 54 4.69 2.38 3.03
N ASP A 55 4.44 1.10 2.76
CA ASP A 55 3.17 0.44 3.09
C ASP A 55 3.08 0.03 4.57
N LEU A 56 4.23 -0.03 5.27
CA LEU A 56 4.28 -0.45 6.66
C LEU A 56 3.44 0.48 7.56
N PRO A 57 3.58 1.82 7.51
CA PRO A 57 2.70 2.72 8.25
C PRO A 57 1.21 2.59 7.86
N ALA A 58 0.90 2.35 6.58
CA ALA A 58 -0.47 2.17 6.13
C ALA A 58 -1.11 0.90 6.69
N MET A 59 -0.36 -0.22 6.73
CA MET A 59 -0.80 -1.47 7.34
C MET A 59 -1.02 -1.31 8.85
N LEU A 60 -0.11 -0.65 9.56
CA LEU A 60 -0.25 -0.34 10.98
C LEU A 60 -1.50 0.53 11.25
N GLY A 61 -1.70 1.57 10.43
CA GLY A 61 -2.88 2.43 10.47
C GLY A 61 -4.17 1.67 10.17
N GLY A 62 -4.14 0.75 9.20
CA GLY A 62 -5.26 -0.13 8.87
C GLY A 62 -5.66 -1.05 10.02
N PHE A 63 -4.69 -1.65 10.69
CA PHE A 63 -4.94 -2.52 11.84
C PHE A 63 -5.47 -1.76 13.05
N ALA A 64 -5.00 -0.53 13.26
CA ALA A 64 -5.45 0.30 14.37
C ALA A 64 -6.83 0.94 14.09
N LEU A 65 -6.98 1.62 12.95
CA LEU A 65 -8.08 2.56 12.65
C LEU A 65 -9.08 2.03 11.62
N GLY A 66 -8.77 0.95 10.91
CA GLY A 66 -9.60 0.30 9.92
C GLY A 66 -9.18 0.57 8.45
N PRO A 67 -9.78 -0.16 7.50
CA PRO A 67 -9.34 -0.17 6.09
C PRO A 67 -9.43 1.19 5.39
N ILE A 68 -10.45 2.01 5.69
CA ILE A 68 -10.58 3.36 5.10
C ILE A 68 -9.39 4.25 5.48
N SER A 69 -8.88 4.10 6.71
CA SER A 69 -7.70 4.84 7.15
C SER A 69 -6.43 4.34 6.45
N ALA A 70 -6.32 3.04 6.15
CA ALA A 70 -5.21 2.52 5.36
C ALA A 70 -5.18 3.14 3.96
N VAL A 71 -6.34 3.22 3.27
CA VAL A 71 -6.45 3.86 1.95
C VAL A 71 -6.06 5.34 2.00
N ALA A 72 -6.50 6.07 3.03
CA ALA A 72 -6.12 7.46 3.20
C ALA A 72 -4.61 7.63 3.41
N ILE A 73 -3.98 6.72 4.17
CA ILE A 73 -2.53 6.73 4.38
C ILE A 73 -1.79 6.42 3.07
N GLU A 74 -2.24 5.42 2.31
CA GLU A 74 -1.69 5.07 1.00
C GLU A 74 -1.79 6.22 -0.02
N ALA A 75 -2.93 6.91 -0.07
CA ALA A 75 -3.12 8.03 -0.98
C ALA A 75 -2.17 9.19 -0.64
N LEU A 76 -2.10 9.55 0.65
CA LEU A 76 -1.22 10.61 1.12
C LEU A 76 0.26 10.23 1.02
N LYS A 77 0.63 8.96 1.22
CA LYS A 77 1.98 8.42 1.00
C LYS A 77 2.48 8.78 -0.39
N VAL A 78 1.70 8.38 -1.41
CA VAL A 78 2.07 8.59 -2.81
C VAL A 78 2.11 10.08 -3.15
N PHE A 79 1.13 10.86 -2.67
CA PHE A 79 1.12 12.30 -2.84
C PHE A 79 2.38 12.97 -2.26
N ILE A 80 2.75 12.63 -1.03
CA ILE A 80 3.94 13.17 -0.36
C ILE A 80 5.22 12.77 -1.11
N LYS A 81 5.36 11.50 -1.53
CA LYS A 81 6.51 11.06 -2.32
C LYS A 81 6.62 11.85 -3.62
N MET A 82 5.51 12.10 -4.31
CA MET A 82 5.51 12.89 -5.54
C MET A 82 5.97 14.34 -5.30
N LEU A 83 5.61 14.94 -4.16
CA LEU A 83 6.10 16.28 -3.80
C LEU A 83 7.60 16.32 -3.50
N ILE A 84 8.13 15.27 -2.86
CA ILE A 84 9.54 15.23 -2.42
C ILE A 84 10.49 14.85 -3.57
N LYS A 85 10.15 13.82 -4.36
CA LYS A 85 11.05 13.20 -5.33
C LYS A 85 10.57 13.31 -6.79
N GLY A 86 9.31 13.68 -6.99
CA GLY A 86 8.68 13.61 -8.31
C GLY A 86 8.41 12.18 -8.79
N SER A 87 8.16 12.05 -10.09
CA SER A 87 7.92 10.76 -10.75
C SER A 87 8.84 10.56 -11.94
N THR A 88 9.51 9.41 -11.98
CA THR A 88 10.30 8.98 -13.15
C THR A 88 9.45 8.28 -14.22
N THR A 89 8.15 8.07 -13.94
CA THR A 89 7.23 7.31 -14.78
C THR A 89 6.01 8.13 -15.20
N LEU A 90 6.10 9.46 -15.19
CA LEU A 90 4.98 10.37 -15.48
C LEU A 90 3.74 10.12 -14.58
N GLY A 91 3.96 9.71 -13.34
CA GLY A 91 2.90 9.39 -12.36
C GLY A 91 2.29 8.00 -12.48
N ILE A 92 2.59 7.23 -13.53
CA ILE A 92 2.00 5.90 -13.77
C ILE A 92 2.45 4.90 -12.71
N GLY A 93 3.74 4.85 -12.41
CA GLY A 93 4.30 3.99 -11.37
C GLY A 93 3.79 4.37 -9.97
N ASP A 94 3.60 5.66 -9.70
CA ASP A 94 3.05 6.17 -8.44
C ASP A 94 1.58 5.75 -8.25
N LEU A 95 0.76 5.88 -9.29
CA LEU A 95 -0.62 5.40 -9.30
C LEU A 95 -0.69 3.87 -9.18
N THR A 96 0.20 3.16 -9.88
CA THR A 96 0.30 1.69 -9.76
C THR A 96 0.63 1.29 -8.33
N ASN A 97 1.59 1.96 -7.70
CA ASN A 97 1.94 1.73 -6.30
C ASN A 97 0.72 1.93 -5.40
N PHE A 98 -0.01 3.04 -5.53
CA PHE A 98 -1.23 3.28 -4.73
C PHE A 98 -2.25 2.14 -4.85
N LEU A 99 -2.58 1.71 -6.08
CA LEU A 99 -3.60 0.69 -6.32
C LEU A 99 -3.17 -0.69 -5.80
N VAL A 100 -1.92 -1.08 -6.08
CA VAL A 100 -1.34 -2.36 -5.65
C VAL A 100 -1.22 -2.41 -4.13
N CYS A 101 -0.78 -1.32 -3.49
CA CYS A 101 -0.66 -1.27 -2.04
C CYS A 101 -2.04 -1.24 -1.37
N CYS A 102 -3.06 -0.58 -1.96
CA CYS A 102 -4.44 -0.71 -1.49
C CYS A 102 -4.94 -2.16 -1.58
N ALA A 103 -4.63 -2.88 -2.65
CA ALA A 103 -4.95 -4.31 -2.80
C ALA A 103 -4.26 -5.20 -1.75
N PHE A 104 -3.20 -4.72 -1.10
CA PHE A 104 -2.58 -5.37 0.04
C PHE A 104 -3.23 -5.00 1.38
N VAL A 105 -3.23 -3.71 1.71
CA VAL A 105 -3.56 -3.23 3.05
C VAL A 105 -5.05 -3.31 3.37
N VAL A 106 -5.92 -3.15 2.37
CA VAL A 106 -7.38 -3.16 2.56
C VAL A 106 -7.91 -4.54 2.98
N PRO A 107 -7.68 -5.63 2.22
CA PRO A 107 -8.14 -6.96 2.64
C PRO A 107 -7.50 -7.39 3.96
N ALA A 108 -6.22 -7.08 4.16
CA ALA A 108 -5.53 -7.39 5.41
C ALA A 108 -6.18 -6.68 6.61
N ALA A 109 -6.44 -5.37 6.51
CA ALA A 109 -7.10 -4.60 7.55
C ALA A 109 -8.55 -5.03 7.77
N PHE A 110 -9.27 -5.42 6.72
CA PHE A 110 -10.65 -5.91 6.82
C PHE A 110 -10.71 -7.23 7.60
N ILE A 111 -9.86 -8.20 7.26
CA ILE A 111 -9.78 -9.50 7.93
C ILE A 111 -9.36 -9.34 9.39
N TYR A 112 -8.34 -8.51 9.67
CA TYR A 112 -7.90 -8.26 11.04
C TYR A 112 -8.97 -7.55 11.88
N ARG A 113 -9.74 -6.64 11.26
CA ARG A 113 -10.83 -5.91 11.95
C ARG A 113 -11.94 -6.85 12.42
N ALA A 114 -12.20 -7.95 11.72
CA ALA A 114 -13.23 -8.92 12.10
C ALA A 114 -12.93 -9.57 13.47
N ASN A 115 -11.67 -9.89 13.77
CA ASN A 115 -11.27 -10.38 15.08
C ASN A 115 -9.79 -10.05 15.35
N LYS A 116 -9.52 -9.10 16.27
CA LYS A 116 -8.20 -8.48 16.47
C LYS A 116 -7.22 -9.34 17.27
N ASN A 117 -6.74 -10.44 16.68
CA ASN A 117 -5.74 -11.32 17.28
C ASN A 117 -4.57 -11.62 16.32
N ARG A 118 -3.51 -12.27 16.83
CA ARG A 118 -2.30 -12.57 16.04
C ARG A 118 -2.57 -13.48 14.84
N LYS A 119 -3.48 -14.45 14.99
CA LYS A 119 -3.87 -15.37 13.91
C LYS A 119 -4.52 -14.59 12.77
N MET A 120 -5.45 -13.70 13.07
CA MET A 120 -6.13 -12.90 12.05
C MET A 120 -5.22 -11.83 11.42
N ALA A 121 -4.23 -11.32 12.15
CA ALA A 121 -3.20 -10.47 11.56
C ALA A 121 -2.41 -11.25 10.49
N LEU A 122 -1.95 -12.46 10.82
CA LEU A 122 -1.22 -13.33 9.89
C LEU A 122 -2.08 -13.69 8.67
N VAL A 123 -3.30 -14.19 8.90
CA VAL A 123 -4.25 -14.55 7.82
C VAL A 123 -4.54 -13.34 6.94
N GLY A 124 -4.81 -12.17 7.54
CA GLY A 124 -5.08 -10.95 6.80
C GLY A 124 -3.90 -10.54 5.90
N MET A 125 -2.68 -10.57 6.43
CA MET A 125 -1.47 -10.24 5.67
C MET A 125 -1.17 -11.26 4.57
N THR A 126 -1.37 -12.55 4.81
CA THR A 126 -1.23 -13.60 3.79
C THR A 126 -2.24 -13.40 2.66
N VAL A 127 -3.52 -13.22 3.00
CA VAL A 127 -4.56 -12.95 1.99
C VAL A 127 -4.28 -11.66 1.25
N GLY A 128 -3.90 -10.59 1.96
CA GLY A 128 -3.53 -9.32 1.33
C GLY A 128 -2.36 -9.47 0.36
N THR A 129 -1.34 -10.26 0.70
CA THR A 129 -0.19 -10.49 -0.20
C THR A 129 -0.63 -11.22 -1.46
N ILE A 130 -1.49 -12.22 -1.34
CA ILE A 130 -2.05 -12.95 -2.50
C ILE A 130 -2.88 -11.99 -3.37
N VAL A 131 -3.79 -11.22 -2.75
CA VAL A 131 -4.64 -10.26 -3.47
C VAL A 131 -3.80 -9.19 -4.17
N MET A 132 -2.79 -8.64 -3.50
CA MET A 132 -1.84 -7.70 -4.09
C MET A 132 -1.10 -8.29 -5.29
N THR A 133 -0.66 -9.54 -5.18
CA THR A 133 0.06 -10.22 -6.26
C THR A 133 -0.85 -10.39 -7.47
N VAL A 134 -2.05 -10.96 -7.28
CA VAL A 134 -3.01 -11.18 -8.37
C VAL A 134 -3.46 -9.87 -9.02
N ILE A 135 -3.86 -8.88 -8.21
CA ILE A 135 -4.32 -7.58 -8.74
C ILE A 135 -3.16 -6.81 -9.35
N GLY A 136 -1.98 -6.83 -8.75
CA GLY A 136 -0.79 -6.18 -9.28
C GLY A 136 -0.35 -6.76 -10.60
N ASP A 137 -0.38 -8.09 -10.74
CA ASP A 137 -0.05 -8.76 -11.99
C ASP A 137 -1.08 -8.44 -13.07
N PHE A 138 -2.37 -8.46 -12.74
CA PHE A 138 -3.45 -8.07 -13.64
C PHE A 138 -3.31 -6.60 -14.10
N LEU A 139 -3.13 -5.68 -13.16
CA LEU A 139 -2.97 -4.26 -13.47
C LEU A 139 -1.74 -4.02 -14.35
N ASN A 140 -0.62 -4.68 -14.08
CA ASN A 140 0.58 -4.52 -14.90
C ASN A 140 0.41 -5.10 -16.30
N ALA A 141 -0.19 -6.30 -16.43
CA ALA A 141 -0.39 -6.95 -17.71
C ALA A 141 -1.30 -6.15 -18.65
N TYR A 142 -2.42 -5.63 -18.13
CA TYR A 142 -3.48 -5.09 -18.99
C TYR A 142 -3.59 -3.57 -19.00
N VAL A 143 -3.07 -2.89 -17.97
CA VAL A 143 -3.28 -1.45 -17.79
C VAL A 143 -1.96 -0.70 -17.72
N MET A 144 -1.13 -0.98 -16.72
CA MET A 144 -0.03 -0.10 -16.35
C MET A 144 1.17 -0.21 -17.28
N LEU A 145 1.61 -1.41 -17.68
CA LEU A 145 2.73 -1.54 -18.63
C LEU A 145 2.33 -1.08 -20.05
N PRO A 146 1.14 -1.43 -20.59
CA PRO A 146 0.64 -0.86 -21.84
C PRO A 146 0.54 0.67 -21.81
N PHE A 147 -0.01 1.23 -20.73
CA PHE A 147 -0.16 2.68 -20.59
C PHE A 147 1.20 3.38 -20.44
N TYR A 148 2.15 2.76 -19.74
CA TYR A 148 3.52 3.26 -19.65
C TYR A 148 4.22 3.28 -21.01
N ALA A 149 4.07 2.23 -21.82
CA ALA A 149 4.59 2.22 -23.20
C ALA A 149 4.00 3.35 -24.04
N MET A 150 2.66 3.53 -23.95
CA MET A 150 1.92 4.56 -24.68
C MET A 150 2.36 5.97 -24.27
N ALA A 151 2.49 6.23 -22.97
CA ALA A 151 2.86 7.55 -22.44
C ALA A 151 4.27 7.99 -22.85
N PHE A 152 5.19 7.04 -23.06
CA PHE A 152 6.55 7.30 -23.52
C PHE A 152 6.72 7.15 -25.04
N HIS A 153 5.65 6.87 -25.78
CA HIS A 153 5.68 6.57 -27.22
C HIS A 153 6.67 5.43 -27.58
N TRP A 154 6.76 4.42 -26.72
CA TRP A 154 7.64 3.26 -26.92
C TRP A 154 6.87 2.06 -27.46
N PRO A 155 7.50 1.25 -28.34
CA PRO A 155 6.97 -0.07 -28.67
C PRO A 155 7.07 -0.98 -27.45
N MET A 156 6.11 -1.89 -27.30
CA MET A 156 6.09 -2.84 -26.17
C MET A 156 7.36 -3.71 -26.11
N ASP A 157 7.94 -4.01 -27.27
CA ASP A 157 9.19 -4.78 -27.37
C ASP A 157 10.36 -4.11 -26.66
N LYS A 158 10.36 -2.76 -26.59
CA LYS A 158 11.39 -2.03 -25.84
C LYS A 158 11.27 -2.27 -24.34
N LEU A 159 10.04 -2.29 -23.82
CA LEU A 159 9.76 -2.62 -22.42
C LEU A 159 10.16 -4.06 -22.10
N ILE A 160 9.80 -4.99 -22.98
CA ILE A 160 10.17 -6.41 -22.84
C ILE A 160 11.70 -6.53 -22.85
N ALA A 161 12.40 -5.88 -23.78
CA ALA A 161 13.85 -5.88 -23.86
C ALA A 161 14.54 -5.34 -22.60
N MET A 162 13.95 -4.33 -21.93
CA MET A 162 14.44 -3.87 -20.62
C MET A 162 14.35 -4.96 -19.56
N GLY A 163 13.30 -5.79 -19.60
CA GLY A 163 13.18 -6.98 -18.76
C GLY A 163 14.18 -8.06 -19.14
N THR A 164 14.29 -8.38 -20.43
CA THR A 164 15.22 -9.38 -20.99
C THR A 164 16.67 -9.09 -20.60
N ALA A 165 17.07 -7.82 -20.57
CA ALA A 165 18.41 -7.38 -20.19
C ALA A 165 18.78 -7.75 -18.73
N VAL A 166 17.78 -7.91 -17.86
CA VAL A 166 17.98 -8.25 -16.44
C VAL A 166 17.68 -9.73 -16.17
N ASN A 167 16.75 -10.32 -16.92
CA ASN A 167 16.41 -11.74 -16.87
C ASN A 167 16.09 -12.25 -18.28
N SER A 168 16.95 -13.10 -18.83
CA SER A 168 16.84 -13.63 -20.19
C SER A 168 15.58 -14.47 -20.44
N HIS A 169 14.90 -14.94 -19.39
CA HIS A 169 13.62 -15.66 -19.50
C HIS A 169 12.42 -14.73 -19.75
N ILE A 170 12.59 -13.42 -19.61
CA ILE A 170 11.57 -12.43 -19.99
C ILE A 170 11.62 -12.26 -21.51
N THR A 171 10.67 -12.88 -22.20
CA THR A 171 10.58 -12.91 -23.68
C THR A 171 9.33 -12.25 -24.23
N ASN A 172 8.32 -12.06 -23.37
CA ASN A 172 7.04 -11.43 -23.70
C ASN A 172 6.42 -10.81 -22.44
N LEU A 173 5.31 -10.07 -22.61
CA LEU A 173 4.64 -9.39 -21.50
C LEU A 173 4.18 -10.32 -20.38
N ASN A 174 3.71 -11.54 -20.69
CA ASN A 174 3.28 -12.48 -19.66
C ASN A 174 4.46 -12.96 -18.81
N SER A 175 5.56 -13.32 -19.45
CA SER A 175 6.80 -13.66 -18.75
C SER A 175 7.38 -12.48 -17.98
N PHE A 176 7.21 -11.24 -18.49
CA PHE A 176 7.61 -10.03 -17.78
C PHE A 176 6.84 -9.89 -16.47
N VAL A 177 5.51 -10.00 -16.52
CA VAL A 177 4.69 -9.89 -15.31
C VAL A 177 5.02 -11.01 -14.32
N LEU A 178 5.10 -12.25 -14.81
CA LEU A 178 5.37 -13.42 -13.95
C LEU A 178 6.76 -13.38 -13.30
N LEU A 179 7.77 -12.88 -14.00
CA LEU A 179 9.17 -12.93 -13.56
C LEU A 179 9.69 -11.60 -12.98
N ALA A 180 8.92 -10.51 -13.11
CA ALA A 180 9.28 -9.21 -12.54
C ALA A 180 8.22 -8.70 -11.55
N THR A 181 6.96 -8.59 -11.98
CA THR A 181 5.88 -8.04 -11.15
C THR A 181 5.52 -8.97 -10.00
N THR A 182 5.29 -10.25 -10.27
CA THR A 182 4.91 -11.25 -9.27
C THR A 182 5.95 -11.35 -8.15
N PRO A 183 7.27 -11.54 -8.42
CA PRO A 183 8.26 -11.62 -7.35
C PRO A 183 8.41 -10.32 -6.58
N LEU A 184 8.31 -9.15 -7.23
CA LEU A 184 8.31 -7.86 -6.53
C LEU A 184 7.17 -7.77 -5.51
N ASN A 185 5.95 -8.11 -5.93
CA ASN A 185 4.79 -8.08 -5.06
C ASN A 185 4.89 -9.11 -3.93
N LEU A 186 5.35 -10.33 -4.20
CA LEU A 186 5.55 -11.34 -3.16
C LEU A 186 6.59 -10.91 -2.12
N ILE A 187 7.77 -10.45 -2.57
CA ILE A 187 8.82 -9.92 -1.68
C ILE A 187 8.27 -8.79 -0.85
N LYS A 188 7.57 -7.84 -1.49
CA LYS A 188 7.02 -6.67 -0.82
C LYS A 188 5.99 -7.04 0.24
N GLY A 189 5.05 -7.91 -0.10
CA GLY A 189 4.03 -8.40 0.82
C GLY A 189 4.65 -9.14 2.01
N ILE A 190 5.62 -10.03 1.77
CA ILE A 190 6.30 -10.79 2.83
C ILE A 190 7.06 -9.86 3.77
N VAL A 191 7.93 -9.00 3.24
CA VAL A 191 8.80 -8.13 4.04
C VAL A 191 7.97 -7.17 4.90
N VAL A 192 6.98 -6.50 4.30
CA VAL A 192 6.11 -5.57 5.04
C VAL A 192 5.28 -6.33 6.09
N SER A 193 4.81 -7.54 5.78
CA SER A 193 4.05 -8.37 6.73
C SER A 193 4.89 -8.80 7.93
N VAL A 194 6.14 -9.23 7.72
CA VAL A 194 7.07 -9.62 8.79
C VAL A 194 7.31 -8.45 9.74
N ILE A 195 7.63 -7.28 9.19
CA ILE A 195 7.91 -6.09 10.00
C ILE A 195 6.64 -5.62 10.73
N THR A 196 5.49 -5.61 10.04
CA THR A 196 4.19 -5.27 10.65
C THR A 196 3.88 -6.21 11.82
N PHE A 197 4.05 -7.52 11.64
CA PHE A 197 3.76 -8.52 12.67
C PHE A 197 4.58 -8.29 13.94
N ALA A 198 5.85 -7.92 13.79
CA ALA A 198 6.75 -7.62 14.90
C ALA A 198 6.35 -6.33 15.67
N LEU A 199 5.84 -5.32 14.96
CA LEU A 199 5.62 -3.99 15.51
C LEU A 199 4.19 -3.70 15.95
N TYR A 200 3.16 -4.25 15.28
CA TYR A 200 1.79 -3.73 15.40
C TYR A 200 1.23 -3.77 16.83
N LYS A 201 1.55 -4.79 17.62
CA LYS A 201 1.10 -4.86 19.03
C LYS A 201 1.80 -3.83 19.92
N ARG A 202 3.08 -3.52 19.66
CA ARG A 202 3.85 -2.52 20.43
C ARG A 202 3.40 -1.10 20.11
N VAL A 203 3.07 -0.84 18.85
CA VAL A 203 2.65 0.48 18.38
C VAL A 203 1.16 0.73 18.66
N SER A 204 0.34 -0.32 18.74
CA SER A 204 -1.11 -0.21 18.96
C SER A 204 -1.53 0.66 20.17
N PRO A 205 -0.94 0.56 21.37
CA PRO A 205 -1.29 1.42 22.50
C PRO A 205 -1.10 2.91 22.21
N ILE A 206 -0.05 3.28 21.48
CA ILE A 206 0.26 4.67 21.11
C ILE A 206 -0.81 5.19 20.13
N LEU A 207 -1.15 4.39 19.11
CA LEU A 207 -2.16 4.77 18.11
C LEU A 207 -3.55 4.96 18.72
N HIS A 208 -3.89 4.18 19.76
CA HIS A 208 -5.14 4.31 20.51
C HIS A 208 -5.04 5.26 21.73
N GLY A 209 -3.84 5.73 22.08
CA GLY A 209 -3.54 6.62 23.22
C GLY A 209 -3.87 6.02 24.55
N ARG A 210 -3.57 4.74 24.67
CA ARG A 210 -3.53 3.99 25.91
C ARG A 210 -2.10 3.86 26.43
N ALA A 211 -1.13 4.47 25.75
CA ALA A 211 0.22 4.59 26.26
C ALA A 211 0.19 5.48 27.51
N LYS A 212 0.55 4.88 28.65
CA LYS A 212 0.87 5.58 29.89
C LYS A 212 2.34 5.97 29.86
#